data_AF-A0A2N7NCL1-F1
#
_entry.id   AF-A0A2N7NCL1-F1
#
_cell.length_a   1.000
_cell.length_b   1.000
_cell.length_c   1.000
_cell.angle_alpha   90.00
_cell.angle_beta   90.00
_cell.angle_gamma   90.00
#
_symmetry.space_group_name_H-M   'P 1'
#
loop_
_entity.id
_entity.type
_entity.pdbx_description
1 polymer ?
#
loop_
_entity_poly.entity_id
_entity_poly.type
_entity_poly.pdbx_seq_one_letter_code
_entity_poly.pdbx_strand_id
1 'polypeptide(L)'
;MDAFKSGLACYCHQSQNEVNRIRRFSQSIDSHWESKANRLDSELEKSLAETTCEDRYQELGETYGMVYYEDIVKSEWIHKHSVVITISSFVENSLYELCELLASHKGQPLKLLEKGRLSKVEKCLLYLKTNAHLSLAGCKEEADAMIVAYKLRNQIIHNNGKVTDRFEKQKAQWKGLVKGSLGSYIEIDSKFVAWYLEQVASFYHKLAPEVSSFIQRTKIA
;
A
#
# COMPACT_ATOMS: atom_id res chain seq x y z
N MET A 1 14.84 26.12 11.85
CA MET A 1 15.79 24.99 12.06
C MET A 1 16.49 24.71 10.73
N ASP A 2 17.78 24.40 10.70
CA ASP A 2 18.48 24.08 9.44
C ASP A 2 17.88 22.83 8.77
N ALA A 3 17.58 22.91 7.47
CA ALA A 3 16.85 21.86 6.74
C ALA A 3 17.65 20.57 6.52
N PHE A 4 18.99 20.64 6.57
CA PHE A 4 19.83 19.45 6.52
C PHE A 4 19.90 18.79 7.89
N LYS A 5 20.07 19.57 8.96
CA LYS A 5 20.07 19.06 10.33
C LYS A 5 18.73 18.42 10.72
N SER A 6 17.60 18.93 10.22
CA SER A 6 16.28 18.36 10.48
C SER A 6 15.91 17.17 9.57
N GLY A 7 16.71 16.88 8.54
CA GLY A 7 16.40 15.86 7.53
C GLY A 7 15.35 16.27 6.50
N LEU A 8 14.76 17.47 6.59
CA LEU A 8 13.72 17.93 5.66
C LEU A 8 14.22 17.97 4.20
N ALA A 9 15.48 18.34 3.98
CA ALA A 9 16.08 18.43 2.65
C ALA A 9 16.17 17.09 1.92
N CYS A 10 16.28 15.97 2.63
CA CYS A 10 16.38 14.64 2.06
C CYS A 10 15.11 13.79 2.28
N TYR A 11 14.09 14.33 2.93
CA TYR A 11 12.92 13.59 3.39
C TYR A 11 12.21 12.84 2.24
N CYS A 12 11.87 13.54 1.15
CA CYS A 12 11.21 12.91 0.00
C CYS A 12 12.04 11.78 -0.64
N HIS A 13 13.36 11.90 -0.63
CA HIS A 13 14.26 10.85 -1.13
C HIS A 13 14.28 9.65 -0.18
N GLN A 14 14.36 9.89 1.13
CA GLN A 14 14.28 8.84 2.15
C GLN A 14 12.95 8.09 2.08
N SER A 15 11.83 8.81 1.95
CA SER A 15 10.51 8.19 1.78
C SER A 15 10.44 7.30 0.54
N GLN A 16 11.00 7.72 -0.59
CA GLN A 16 11.09 6.88 -1.80
C GLN A 16 11.90 5.61 -1.56
N ASN A 17 13.03 5.70 -0.84
CA ASN A 17 13.87 4.55 -0.54
C ASN A 17 13.12 3.52 0.33
N GLU A 18 12.33 3.97 1.30
CA GLU A 18 11.50 3.07 2.11
C GLU A 18 10.40 2.40 1.29
N VAL A 19 9.74 3.12 0.38
CA VAL A 19 8.76 2.52 -0.55
C VAL A 19 9.43 1.45 -1.42
N ASN A 20 10.62 1.73 -1.94
CA ASN A 20 11.40 0.79 -2.74
C ASN A 20 11.87 -0.42 -1.93
N ARG A 21 12.12 -0.25 -0.62
CA ARG A 21 12.43 -1.36 0.28
C ARG A 21 11.21 -2.26 0.48
N ILE A 22 10.03 -1.68 0.75
CA ILE A 22 8.77 -2.42 0.86
C ILE A 22 8.48 -3.17 -0.43
N ARG A 23 8.66 -2.51 -1.59
CA ARG A 23 8.47 -3.10 -2.91
C ARG A 23 9.35 -4.33 -3.14
N ARG A 24 10.67 -4.22 -2.89
CA ARG A 24 11.60 -5.35 -3.06
C ARG A 24 11.26 -6.50 -2.12
N PHE A 25 10.88 -6.19 -0.88
CA PHE A 25 10.46 -7.21 0.08
C PHE A 25 9.18 -7.93 -0.37
N SER A 26 8.18 -7.19 -0.86
CA SER A 26 6.95 -7.75 -1.42
C SER A 26 7.23 -8.67 -2.62
N GLN A 27 8.04 -8.20 -3.57
CA GLN A 27 8.43 -8.99 -4.75
C GLN A 27 9.17 -10.28 -4.37
N SER A 28 10.02 -10.23 -3.34
CA SER A 28 10.71 -11.42 -2.84
C SER A 28 9.75 -12.45 -2.22
N ILE A 29 8.67 -11.99 -1.58
CA ILE A 29 7.64 -12.88 -1.02
C ILE A 29 6.79 -13.47 -2.15
N ASP A 30 6.37 -12.65 -3.12
CA ASP A 30 5.62 -13.13 -4.29
C ASP A 30 6.42 -14.22 -5.04
N SER A 31 7.71 -13.96 -5.28
CA SER A 31 8.61 -14.93 -5.95
C SER A 31 8.77 -16.22 -5.14
N HIS A 32 8.76 -16.13 -3.81
CA HIS A 32 8.83 -17.32 -2.93
C HIS A 32 7.57 -18.18 -3.08
N TRP A 33 6.39 -17.57 -3.07
CA TRP A 33 5.13 -18.31 -3.20
C TRP A 33 4.94 -18.88 -4.60
N GLU A 34 5.32 -18.15 -5.64
CA GLU A 34 5.32 -18.64 -7.02
C GLU A 34 6.25 -19.86 -7.16
N SER A 35 7.47 -19.78 -6.62
CA SER A 35 8.39 -20.93 -6.63
C SER A 35 7.85 -22.12 -5.85
N LYS A 36 7.16 -21.90 -4.72
CA LYS A 36 6.55 -22.97 -3.93
C LYS A 36 5.37 -23.62 -4.66
N ALA A 37 4.52 -22.81 -5.31
CA ALA A 37 3.42 -23.29 -6.13
C ALA A 37 3.93 -24.18 -7.27
N ASN A 38 4.89 -23.68 -8.06
CA ASN A 38 5.49 -24.45 -9.16
C ASN A 38 6.10 -25.78 -8.70
N ARG A 39 6.66 -25.83 -7.48
CA ARG A 39 7.18 -27.07 -6.90
C ARG A 39 6.07 -28.06 -6.56
N LEU A 40 4.99 -27.59 -5.92
CA LEU A 40 3.83 -28.43 -5.62
C LEU A 40 3.20 -28.99 -6.90
N ASP A 41 3.10 -28.18 -7.95
CA ASP A 41 2.57 -28.60 -9.25
C ASP A 41 3.43 -29.71 -9.85
N SER A 42 4.75 -29.54 -9.84
CA SER A 42 5.70 -30.54 -10.33
C SER A 42 5.65 -31.85 -9.51
N GLU A 43 5.51 -31.76 -8.18
CA GLU A 43 5.38 -32.92 -7.29
C GLU A 43 4.08 -33.69 -7.56
N LEU A 44 2.97 -32.98 -7.80
CA LEU A 44 1.71 -33.58 -8.19
C LEU A 44 1.82 -34.27 -9.55
N GLU A 45 2.32 -33.59 -10.57
CA GLU A 45 2.48 -34.14 -11.92
C GLU A 45 3.28 -35.45 -11.90
N LYS A 46 4.38 -35.48 -11.14
CA LYS A 46 5.19 -36.69 -10.94
C LYS A 46 4.39 -37.80 -10.25
N SER A 47 3.68 -37.47 -9.17
CA SER A 47 2.89 -38.45 -8.41
C SER A 47 1.74 -39.03 -9.22
N LEU A 48 1.11 -38.22 -10.08
CA LEU A 48 0.08 -38.64 -11.01
C LEU A 48 0.65 -39.57 -12.08
N ALA A 49 1.79 -39.23 -12.68
CA ALA A 49 2.44 -40.07 -13.69
C ALA A 49 2.83 -41.48 -13.17
N GLU A 50 3.11 -41.59 -11.87
CA GLU A 50 3.46 -42.85 -11.20
C GLU A 50 2.24 -43.65 -10.69
N THR A 51 1.03 -43.06 -10.77
CA THR A 51 -0.20 -43.67 -10.28
C THR A 51 -1.00 -44.31 -11.42
N THR A 52 -1.52 -45.51 -11.20
CA THR A 52 -2.38 -46.25 -12.15
C THR A 52 -3.74 -46.62 -11.56
N CYS A 53 -3.96 -46.34 -10.28
CA CYS A 53 -5.20 -46.64 -9.54
C CYS A 53 -6.06 -45.38 -9.41
N GLU A 54 -7.30 -45.44 -9.88
CA GLU A 54 -8.25 -44.31 -9.93
C GLU A 54 -8.59 -43.74 -8.55
N ASP A 55 -8.77 -44.57 -7.52
CA ASP A 55 -9.01 -44.11 -6.14
C ASP A 55 -7.83 -43.27 -5.61
N ARG A 56 -6.61 -43.68 -5.95
CA ARG A 56 -5.39 -42.97 -5.57
C ARG A 56 -5.19 -41.68 -6.37
N TYR A 57 -5.68 -41.63 -7.61
CA TYR A 57 -5.73 -40.40 -8.41
C TYR A 57 -6.59 -39.34 -7.73
N GLN A 58 -7.78 -39.73 -7.26
CA GLN A 58 -8.69 -38.81 -6.59
C GLN A 58 -8.11 -38.30 -5.27
N GLU A 59 -7.57 -39.20 -4.42
CA GLU A 59 -6.96 -38.85 -3.14
C GLU A 59 -5.78 -37.86 -3.31
N LEU A 60 -4.94 -38.06 -4.33
CA LEU A 60 -3.84 -37.14 -4.65
C LEU A 60 -4.35 -35.75 -5.03
N GLY A 61 -5.41 -35.68 -5.85
CA GLY A 61 -6.02 -34.42 -6.25
C GLY A 61 -6.62 -33.66 -5.08
N GLU A 62 -7.34 -34.35 -4.19
CA GLU A 62 -7.92 -33.77 -2.98
C GLU A 62 -6.84 -33.27 -2.01
N THR A 63 -5.80 -34.08 -1.78
CA THR A 63 -4.66 -33.72 -0.92
C THR A 63 -3.93 -32.49 -1.46
N TYR A 64 -3.61 -32.49 -2.76
CA TYR A 64 -2.96 -31.34 -3.39
C TYR A 64 -3.85 -30.10 -3.32
N GLY A 65 -5.15 -30.22 -3.60
CA GLY A 65 -6.08 -29.09 -3.54
C GLY A 65 -6.12 -28.45 -2.15
N MET A 66 -6.14 -29.26 -1.09
CA MET A 66 -6.05 -28.76 0.29
C MET A 66 -4.71 -28.07 0.57
N VAL A 67 -3.58 -28.71 0.24
CA VAL A 67 -2.25 -28.15 0.46
C VAL A 67 -2.07 -26.84 -0.32
N TYR A 68 -2.44 -26.82 -1.59
CA TYR A 68 -2.33 -25.63 -2.44
C TYR A 68 -3.16 -24.46 -1.88
N TYR A 69 -4.39 -24.73 -1.45
CA TYR A 69 -5.24 -23.69 -0.87
C TYR A 69 -4.68 -23.16 0.46
N GLU A 70 -4.31 -24.04 1.39
CA GLU A 70 -3.79 -23.67 2.71
C GLU A 70 -2.44 -22.95 2.60
N ASP A 71 -1.53 -23.46 1.78
CA ASP A 71 -0.15 -22.97 1.75
C ASP A 71 0.06 -21.81 0.78
N ILE A 72 -0.61 -21.81 -0.38
CA ILE A 72 -0.39 -20.83 -1.44
C ILE A 72 -1.48 -19.77 -1.41
N VAL A 73 -2.75 -20.17 -1.63
CA VAL A 73 -3.86 -19.21 -1.81
C VAL A 73 -4.05 -18.34 -0.57
N LYS A 74 -4.08 -18.94 0.63
CA LYS A 74 -4.20 -18.17 1.87
C LYS A 74 -2.97 -17.29 2.12
N SER A 75 -1.76 -17.81 1.91
CA SER A 75 -0.53 -17.05 2.15
C SER A 75 -0.42 -15.83 1.23
N GLU A 76 -0.75 -15.97 -0.05
CA GLU A 76 -0.81 -14.84 -0.98
C GLU A 76 -1.87 -13.81 -0.58
N TRP A 77 -3.05 -14.28 -0.15
CA TRP A 77 -4.11 -13.40 0.32
C TRP A 77 -3.65 -12.58 1.55
N ILE A 78 -3.06 -13.24 2.55
CA ILE A 78 -2.48 -12.59 3.73
C ILE A 78 -1.40 -11.59 3.31
N HIS A 79 -0.51 -11.99 2.41
CA HIS A 79 0.57 -11.14 1.92
C HIS A 79 0.06 -9.84 1.31
N LYS A 80 -0.86 -9.93 0.34
CA LYS A 80 -1.37 -8.76 -0.38
C LYS A 80 -2.10 -7.79 0.56
N HIS A 81 -2.89 -8.31 1.50
CA HIS A 81 -3.53 -7.49 2.55
C HIS A 81 -2.49 -6.82 3.44
N SER A 82 -1.48 -7.56 3.88
CA SER A 82 -0.42 -7.06 4.75
C SER A 82 0.37 -5.94 4.08
N VAL A 83 0.67 -6.06 2.79
CA VAL A 83 1.37 -5.00 2.04
C VAL A 83 0.53 -3.74 1.95
N VAL A 84 -0.76 -3.84 1.59
CA VAL A 84 -1.67 -2.68 1.53
C VAL A 84 -1.79 -1.97 2.88
N ILE A 85 -1.89 -2.73 3.97
CA ILE A 85 -1.90 -2.18 5.33
C ILE A 85 -0.58 -1.46 5.63
N THR A 86 0.55 -2.10 5.34
CA THR A 86 1.89 -1.61 5.64
C THR A 86 2.17 -0.31 4.90
N ILE A 87 1.99 -0.28 3.59
CA ILE A 87 2.25 0.91 2.79
C ILE A 87 1.29 2.06 3.13
N SER A 88 0.02 1.77 3.45
CA SER A 88 -0.92 2.83 3.87
C SER A 88 -0.56 3.41 5.24
N SER A 89 -0.05 2.57 6.15
CA SER A 89 0.45 3.02 7.45
C SER A 89 1.72 3.86 7.30
N PHE A 90 2.61 3.46 6.39
CA PHE A 90 3.77 4.26 5.98
C PHE A 90 3.33 5.62 5.42
N VAL A 91 2.39 5.67 4.47
CA VAL A 91 1.88 6.93 3.89
C VAL A 91 1.32 7.84 4.96
N GLU A 92 0.50 7.31 5.87
CA GLU A 92 -0.08 8.09 6.96
C GLU A 92 1.01 8.72 7.85
N ASN A 93 1.98 7.91 8.27
CA ASN A 93 3.04 8.35 9.16
C ASN A 93 3.99 9.34 8.46
N SER A 94 4.43 9.03 7.25
CA SER A 94 5.39 9.86 6.52
C SER A 94 4.81 11.19 6.04
N LEU A 95 3.52 11.26 5.71
CA LEU A 95 2.86 12.54 5.48
C LEU A 95 2.77 13.39 6.75
N TYR A 96 2.47 12.75 7.88
CA TYR A 96 2.38 13.43 9.18
C TYR A 96 3.73 13.99 9.61
N GLU A 97 4.78 13.19 9.57
CA GLU A 97 6.16 13.60 9.85
C GLU A 97 6.62 14.74 8.93
N LEU A 98 6.32 14.68 7.63
CA LEU A 98 6.61 15.78 6.72
C LEU A 98 5.93 17.07 7.17
N CYS A 99 4.66 17.00 7.58
CA CYS A 99 3.95 18.17 8.10
C CYS A 99 4.61 18.71 9.38
N GLU A 100 5.06 17.85 10.29
CA GLU A 100 5.79 18.25 11.50
C GLU A 100 7.13 18.92 11.16
N LEU A 101 7.90 18.36 10.24
CA LEU A 101 9.17 18.93 9.80
C LEU A 101 8.98 20.30 9.16
N LEU A 102 7.95 20.47 8.32
CA LEU A 102 7.62 21.76 7.70
C LEU A 102 7.18 22.79 8.74
N ALA A 103 6.35 22.39 9.72
CA ALA A 103 5.91 23.27 10.80
C ALA A 103 7.09 23.71 11.68
N SER A 104 7.92 22.76 12.11
CA SER A 104 9.12 23.00 12.90
C SER A 104 10.13 23.88 12.17
N HIS A 105 10.28 23.70 10.85
CA HIS A 105 11.14 24.55 10.03
C HIS A 105 10.70 26.03 10.07
N LYS A 106 9.38 26.30 10.11
CA LYS A 106 8.80 27.64 10.33
C LYS A 106 8.79 28.10 11.79
N GLY A 107 9.24 27.29 12.74
CA GLY A 107 9.15 27.59 14.17
C GLY A 107 7.71 27.60 14.70
N GLN A 108 6.79 26.87 14.05
CA GLN A 108 5.38 26.80 14.43
C GLN A 108 4.99 25.37 14.85
N PRO A 109 4.05 25.20 15.79
CA PRO A 109 3.51 23.88 16.08
C PRO A 109 2.66 23.38 14.90
N LEU A 110 2.67 22.06 14.68
CA LEU A 110 1.78 21.44 13.69
C LEU A 110 0.32 21.62 14.14
N LYS A 111 -0.50 22.19 13.24
CA LYS A 111 -1.95 22.33 13.44
C LYS A 111 -2.67 21.72 12.25
N LEU A 112 -3.04 20.45 12.38
CA LEU A 112 -3.91 19.79 11.40
C LEU A 112 -5.36 20.22 11.61
N LEU A 113 -6.15 20.25 10.54
CA LEU A 113 -7.57 20.55 10.64
C LEU A 113 -8.29 19.45 11.43
N GLU A 114 -8.85 19.79 12.59
CA GLU A 114 -9.59 18.83 13.42
C GLU A 114 -11.05 18.68 12.99
N LYS A 115 -11.64 19.72 12.40
CA LYS A 115 -13.06 19.72 11.99
C LYS A 115 -13.26 19.01 10.65
N GLY A 116 -14.14 18.01 10.63
CA GLY A 116 -14.64 17.36 9.42
C GLY A 116 -14.35 15.85 9.34
N ARG A 117 -14.98 15.17 8.38
CA ARG A 117 -14.86 13.71 8.13
C ARG A 117 -13.60 13.33 7.32
N LEU A 118 -12.56 14.15 7.35
CA LEU A 118 -11.31 13.88 6.61
C LEU A 118 -10.48 12.81 7.32
N SER A 119 -9.94 11.87 6.54
CA SER A 119 -8.91 10.94 7.00
C SER A 119 -7.61 11.65 7.37
N LYS A 120 -6.73 10.96 8.09
CA LYS A 120 -5.43 11.52 8.49
C LYS A 120 -4.57 11.87 7.27
N VAL A 121 -4.60 11.06 6.22
CA VAL A 121 -3.97 11.34 4.91
C VAL A 121 -4.51 12.63 4.31
N GLU A 122 -5.83 12.78 4.21
CA GLU A 122 -6.47 14.00 3.69
C GLU A 122 -6.11 15.24 4.51
N LYS A 123 -6.05 15.13 5.84
CA LYS A 123 -5.65 16.23 6.73
C LYS A 123 -4.21 16.68 6.47
N CYS A 124 -3.28 15.73 6.28
CA CYS A 124 -1.88 16.05 5.98
C CYS A 124 -1.75 16.68 4.59
N LEU A 125 -2.38 16.11 3.56
CA LEU A 125 -2.39 16.70 2.21
C LEU A 125 -2.97 18.11 2.19
N LEU A 126 -4.05 18.34 2.95
CA LEU A 126 -4.62 19.68 3.12
C LEU A 126 -3.60 20.63 3.75
N TYR A 127 -2.93 20.23 4.83
CA TYR A 127 -1.89 21.03 5.47
C TYR A 127 -0.75 21.41 4.51
N LEU A 128 -0.25 20.43 3.72
CA LEU A 128 0.79 20.70 2.72
C LEU A 128 0.38 21.80 1.75
N LYS A 129 -0.89 21.78 1.31
CA LYS A 129 -1.44 22.78 0.39
C LYS A 129 -1.69 24.13 1.06
N THR A 130 -2.34 24.15 2.22
CA THR A 130 -2.87 25.39 2.82
C THR A 130 -1.88 26.09 3.74
N ASN A 131 -1.10 25.34 4.51
CA ASN A 131 -0.21 25.89 5.53
C ASN A 131 1.25 25.91 5.06
N ALA A 132 1.67 24.90 4.32
CA ALA A 132 3.02 24.88 3.73
C ALA A 132 3.07 25.52 2.33
N HIS A 133 1.92 25.80 1.71
CA HIS A 133 1.84 26.39 0.36
C HIS A 133 2.63 25.60 -0.69
N LEU A 134 2.60 24.27 -0.59
CA LEU A 134 3.12 23.37 -1.62
C LEU A 134 2.07 23.19 -2.71
N SER A 135 2.49 23.24 -3.97
CA SER A 135 1.63 22.90 -5.09
C SER A 135 1.50 21.38 -5.21
N LEU A 136 0.28 20.86 -5.03
CA LEU A 136 0.00 19.42 -5.22
C LEU A 136 -0.55 19.11 -6.63
N ALA A 137 -0.57 20.09 -7.54
CA ALA A 137 -1.15 19.90 -8.87
C ALA A 137 -0.41 18.80 -9.66
N GLY A 138 0.92 18.75 -9.55
CA GLY A 138 1.74 17.76 -10.25
C GLY A 138 1.61 16.33 -9.72
N CYS A 139 1.18 16.16 -8.47
CA CYS A 139 1.04 14.86 -7.79
C CYS A 139 -0.40 14.54 -7.36
N LYS A 140 -1.39 15.17 -8.00
CA LYS A 140 -2.81 15.03 -7.62
C LYS A 140 -3.30 13.59 -7.79
N GLU A 141 -2.94 12.95 -8.89
CA GLU A 141 -3.34 11.55 -9.17
C GLU A 141 -2.83 10.61 -8.07
N GLU A 142 -1.56 10.75 -7.68
CA GLU A 142 -0.96 9.94 -6.64
C GLU A 142 -1.58 10.22 -5.26
N ALA A 143 -1.88 11.48 -4.96
CA ALA A 143 -2.56 11.87 -3.73
C ALA A 143 -3.98 11.25 -3.66
N ASP A 144 -4.73 11.29 -4.77
CA ASP A 144 -6.05 10.66 -4.87
C ASP A 144 -5.94 9.14 -4.71
N ALA A 145 -4.91 8.51 -5.30
CA ALA A 145 -4.62 7.09 -5.14
C ALA A 145 -4.36 6.70 -3.67
N MET A 146 -3.56 7.49 -2.94
CA MET A 146 -3.31 7.28 -1.51
C MET A 146 -4.61 7.33 -0.69
N ILE A 147 -5.49 8.29 -0.97
CA ILE A 147 -6.79 8.41 -0.28
C ILE A 147 -7.66 7.19 -0.57
N VAL A 148 -7.72 6.75 -1.83
CA VAL A 148 -8.50 5.59 -2.26
C VAL A 148 -7.98 4.30 -1.62
N ALA A 149 -6.66 4.10 -1.57
CA ALA A 149 -6.06 2.94 -0.96
C ALA A 149 -6.17 2.95 0.58
N TYR A 150 -6.12 4.14 1.21
CA TYR A 150 -6.36 4.29 2.64
C TYR A 150 -7.79 3.86 3.04
N LYS A 151 -8.79 4.16 2.19
CA LYS A 151 -10.17 3.66 2.37
C LYS A 151 -10.23 2.14 2.33
N LEU A 152 -9.50 1.50 1.41
CA LEU A 152 -9.39 0.05 1.32
C LEU A 152 -8.76 -0.54 2.59
N ARG A 153 -7.62 0.00 3.03
CA ARG A 153 -6.96 -0.40 4.28
C ARG A 153 -7.91 -0.36 5.47
N ASN A 154 -8.75 0.67 5.57
CA ASN A 154 -9.74 0.75 6.64
C ASN A 154 -10.82 -0.33 6.53
N GLN A 155 -11.27 -0.70 5.33
CA GLN A 155 -12.18 -1.84 5.17
C GLN A 155 -11.52 -3.15 5.61
N ILE A 156 -10.25 -3.36 5.28
CA ILE A 156 -9.50 -4.55 5.65
C ILE A 156 -9.37 -4.64 7.18
N ILE A 157 -8.89 -3.59 7.84
CA ILE A 157 -8.59 -3.62 9.27
C ILE A 157 -9.85 -3.71 10.12
N HIS A 158 -10.91 -2.97 9.79
CA HIS A 158 -12.10 -2.94 10.64
C HIS A 158 -13.01 -4.17 10.47
N ASN A 159 -12.90 -4.88 9.35
CA ASN A 159 -13.78 -6.03 9.07
C ASN A 159 -13.00 -7.34 8.93
N ASN A 160 -11.72 -7.38 9.33
CA ASN A 160 -10.83 -8.52 9.13
C ASN A 160 -10.83 -9.03 7.67
N GLY A 161 -10.82 -8.09 6.72
CA GLY A 161 -10.88 -8.36 5.30
C GLY A 161 -12.24 -8.84 4.77
N LYS A 162 -13.31 -8.91 5.57
CA LYS A 162 -14.65 -9.28 5.09
C LYS A 162 -15.30 -8.17 4.28
N VAL A 163 -16.02 -8.54 3.23
CA VAL A 163 -16.78 -7.61 2.39
C VAL A 163 -18.02 -7.11 3.14
N THR A 164 -18.21 -5.80 3.14
CA THR A 164 -19.36 -5.11 3.74
C THR A 164 -20.17 -4.38 2.68
N ASP A 165 -21.39 -3.94 3.02
CA ASP A 165 -22.19 -3.07 2.14
C ASP A 165 -21.45 -1.78 1.75
N ARG A 166 -20.60 -1.29 2.65
CA ARG A 166 -19.76 -0.11 2.38
C ARG A 166 -18.70 -0.41 1.32
N PHE A 167 -18.07 -1.58 1.38
CA PHE A 167 -17.13 -2.02 0.36
C PHE A 167 -17.83 -2.13 -1.01
N GLU A 168 -19.00 -2.76 -1.07
CA GLU A 168 -19.78 -2.91 -2.31
C GLU A 168 -20.05 -1.57 -3.01
N LYS A 169 -20.47 -0.56 -2.25
CA LYS A 169 -20.70 0.80 -2.77
C LYS A 169 -19.43 1.50 -3.26
N GLN A 170 -18.27 1.03 -2.82
CA GLN A 170 -16.98 1.66 -3.08
C GLN A 170 -16.13 0.91 -4.11
N LYS A 171 -16.42 -0.37 -4.38
CA LYS A 171 -15.48 -1.24 -5.10
C LYS A 171 -15.13 -0.82 -6.53
N ALA A 172 -16.03 -0.10 -7.19
CA ALA A 172 -15.80 0.48 -8.50
C ALA A 172 -14.58 1.42 -8.55
N GLN A 173 -14.25 2.10 -7.44
CA GLN A 173 -13.11 3.03 -7.39
C GLN A 173 -11.76 2.33 -7.57
N TRP A 174 -11.68 1.01 -7.33
CA TRP A 174 -10.46 0.22 -7.49
C TRP A 174 -10.35 -0.45 -8.87
N LYS A 175 -11.17 -0.03 -9.84
CA LYS A 175 -11.07 -0.41 -11.27
C LYS A 175 -10.94 -1.92 -11.51
N GLY A 176 -11.62 -2.73 -10.69
CA GLY A 176 -11.61 -4.19 -10.80
C GLY A 176 -10.34 -4.88 -10.29
N LEU A 177 -9.36 -4.15 -9.77
CA LEU A 177 -8.15 -4.72 -9.16
C LEU A 177 -8.36 -5.15 -7.69
N VAL A 178 -9.50 -4.77 -7.12
CA VAL A 178 -9.94 -5.19 -5.79
C VAL A 178 -11.37 -5.71 -5.92
N LYS A 179 -11.58 -6.96 -5.51
CA LYS A 179 -12.80 -7.72 -5.75
C LYS A 179 -13.33 -8.32 -4.44
N GLY A 180 -14.51 -8.91 -4.53
CA GLY A 180 -15.23 -9.50 -3.41
C GLY A 180 -16.73 -9.31 -3.57
N SER A 181 -17.48 -10.18 -2.91
CA SER A 181 -18.94 -10.16 -2.82
C SER A 181 -19.38 -10.22 -1.36
N LEU A 182 -20.58 -9.73 -1.04
CA LEU A 182 -21.12 -9.85 0.31
C LEU A 182 -21.03 -11.28 0.85
N GLY A 183 -20.56 -11.41 2.09
CA GLY A 183 -20.31 -12.71 2.74
C GLY A 183 -18.94 -13.32 2.44
N SER A 184 -18.18 -12.79 1.47
CA SER A 184 -16.82 -13.23 1.16
C SER A 184 -15.74 -12.32 1.79
N TYR A 185 -14.49 -12.64 1.49
CA TYR A 185 -13.34 -11.80 1.79
C TYR A 185 -13.00 -10.90 0.61
N ILE A 186 -12.35 -9.77 0.91
CA ILE A 186 -11.79 -8.85 -0.05
C ILE A 186 -10.61 -9.53 -0.73
N GLU A 187 -10.60 -9.53 -2.04
CA GLU A 187 -9.53 -10.05 -2.89
C GLU A 187 -8.77 -8.87 -3.50
N ILE A 188 -7.44 -8.92 -3.42
CA ILE A 188 -6.56 -7.87 -3.94
C ILE A 188 -5.72 -8.49 -5.04
N ASP A 189 -5.77 -7.92 -6.23
CA ASP A 189 -4.93 -8.31 -7.34
C ASP A 189 -3.48 -7.82 -7.12
N SER A 190 -2.48 -8.61 -7.49
CA SER A 190 -1.07 -8.21 -7.36
C SER A 190 -0.76 -6.91 -8.12
N LYS A 191 -1.48 -6.63 -9.22
CA LYS A 191 -1.39 -5.37 -9.96
C LYS A 191 -1.84 -4.17 -9.14
N PHE A 192 -2.79 -4.34 -8.21
CA PHE A 192 -3.17 -3.27 -7.28
C PHE A 192 -2.00 -2.89 -6.37
N VAL A 193 -1.31 -3.90 -5.83
CA VAL A 193 -0.17 -3.71 -4.93
C VAL A 193 0.98 -3.01 -5.65
N ALA A 194 1.34 -3.49 -6.84
CA ALA A 194 2.36 -2.89 -7.67
C ALA A 194 2.02 -1.44 -8.05
N TRP A 195 0.78 -1.20 -8.50
CA TRP A 195 0.28 0.14 -8.80
C TRP A 195 0.37 1.06 -7.58
N TYR A 196 -0.10 0.63 -6.42
CA TYR A 196 -0.13 1.49 -5.24
C TYR A 196 1.27 1.87 -4.76
N LEU A 197 2.21 0.91 -4.72
CA LEU A 197 3.62 1.20 -4.40
C LEU A 197 4.23 2.20 -5.39
N GLU A 198 3.87 2.13 -6.67
CA GLU A 198 4.32 3.08 -7.67
C GLU A 198 3.74 4.48 -7.46
N GLN A 199 2.45 4.59 -7.16
CA GLN A 199 1.80 5.87 -6.85
C GLN A 199 2.46 6.54 -5.64
N VAL A 200 2.77 5.78 -4.58
CA VAL A 200 3.43 6.34 -3.39
C VAL A 200 4.85 6.82 -3.71
N ALA A 201 5.64 6.05 -4.44
CA ALA A 201 6.99 6.46 -4.85
C ALA A 201 6.94 7.72 -5.72
N SER A 202 6.05 7.72 -6.73
CA SER A 202 5.84 8.84 -7.65
C SER A 202 5.39 10.11 -6.93
N PHE A 203 4.56 10.01 -5.90
CA PHE A 203 4.14 11.17 -5.10
C PHE A 203 5.35 11.87 -4.47
N TYR A 204 6.20 11.13 -3.77
CA TYR A 204 7.37 11.72 -3.11
C TYR A 204 8.41 12.24 -4.11
N HIS A 205 8.55 11.58 -5.26
CA HIS A 205 9.39 12.10 -6.35
C HIS A 205 8.89 13.48 -6.81
N LYS A 206 7.60 13.58 -7.12
CA LYS A 206 6.96 14.80 -7.63
C LYS A 206 6.82 15.90 -6.57
N LEU A 207 6.76 15.55 -5.29
CA LEU A 207 6.70 16.51 -4.17
C LEU A 207 8.08 17.11 -3.83
N ALA A 208 9.18 16.43 -4.16
CA ALA A 208 10.52 16.86 -3.77
C ALA A 208 10.91 18.29 -4.25
N PRO A 209 10.58 18.71 -5.48
CA PRO A 209 10.81 20.08 -5.93
C PRO A 209 10.06 21.12 -5.08
N GLU A 210 8.81 20.83 -4.72
CA GLU A 210 7.97 21.74 -3.91
C GLU A 210 8.55 21.91 -2.50
N VAL A 211 9.01 20.83 -1.87
CA VAL A 211 9.71 20.89 -0.57
C VAL A 211 11.03 21.66 -0.69
N SER A 212 11.76 21.50 -1.78
CA SER A 212 12.99 22.26 -2.04
C SER A 212 12.72 23.76 -2.18
N SER A 213 11.70 24.14 -2.98
CA SER A 213 11.26 25.52 -3.13
C SER A 213 10.71 26.10 -1.83
N PHE A 214 10.06 25.30 -0.99
CA PHE A 214 9.67 25.71 0.36
C PHE A 214 10.88 26.12 1.20
N ILE A 215 11.89 25.24 1.31
CA ILE A 215 13.10 25.50 2.10
C ILE A 215 13.81 26.79 1.63
N GLN A 216 13.89 27.00 0.31
CA GLN A 216 14.51 28.20 -0.26
C GLN A 216 13.75 29.48 0.11
N ARG A 217 12.41 29.46 0.03
CA ARG A 217 11.57 30.61 0.36
C ARG A 217 11.62 30.97 1.84
N THR A 218 11.72 29.97 2.72
CA THR A 218 11.74 30.17 4.18
C THR A 218 13.13 30.42 4.75
N LYS A 219 14.21 30.27 3.97
CA LYS A 219 15.58 30.68 4.35
C LYS A 219 15.80 32.20 4.30
N ILE A 220 14.95 32.92 3.56
CA ILE A 220 15.10 34.36 3.28
C ILE A 220 14.25 35.22 4.25
N ALA A 221 13.42 34.58 5.08
CA ALA A 221 12.60 35.22 6.12
C ALA A 221 13.23 35.02 7.50
#